data_AF-A0A535UYS8-F1
#
_entry.id   AF-A0A535UYS8-F1
#
_cell.length_a   1.000
_cell.length_b   1.000
_cell.length_c   1.000
_cell.angle_alpha   90.00
_cell.angle_beta   90.00
_cell.angle_gamma   90.00
#
_symmetry.space_group_name_H-M   'P 1'
#
loop_
_entity.id
_entity.type
_entity.pdbx_description
1 polymer ?
#
loop_
_entity_poly.entity_id
_entity_poly.type
_entity_poly.pdbx_seq_one_letter_code
_entity_poly.pdbx_strand_id
1 'polypeptide(L)'
;MVCSGLGGIATSRSSLDEVAMTATLSDLDPSWLYMTTATLPAEDGEAEVRDMLSIGELWRYPVKSMLGERVETVSIEESGVTGDRAYALLDVASGLIVSAKRPAHFGRMLDWRATTVGEGDGSPRVTVTLPDGSAVAIDDPEAAPLFSAVLGREVRVVSTAPDGALYGMTFPDIEGAAPMEFAEMTEVEVRDPEGPVSGIAVGLFAPGTFQDVSPLHVVAASTLAALDRSEPSTAWDVRRFRPNIVIAGETSDPFVENSWMSCEVAIGDEVVVQLGPSTPRCVMTTLPQQGLPRDLGVLRTLARENRQEIPEYGQWACLGTYASVLRGGTVRTGDRVEIGAPVT
;
A
#
# COMPACT_ATOMS: atom_id res chain seq x y z
N MET A 1 -71.24 -31.52 -25.27
CA MET A 1 -70.70 -31.02 -26.55
C MET A 1 -70.20 -29.61 -26.29
N VAL A 2 -68.95 -29.31 -26.68
CA VAL A 2 -68.18 -28.04 -26.53
C VAL A 2 -67.63 -27.81 -25.11
N CYS A 3 -66.35 -28.10 -24.81
CA CYS A 3 -65.11 -27.30 -25.05
C CYS A 3 -65.08 -25.99 -24.23
N SER A 4 -64.30 -25.89 -23.14
CA SER A 4 -62.84 -25.63 -23.01
C SER A 4 -62.56 -24.16 -22.67
N GLY A 5 -61.86 -23.92 -21.56
CA GLY A 5 -61.41 -22.58 -21.13
C GLY A 5 -60.52 -22.66 -19.90
N LEU A 6 -59.21 -22.83 -20.15
CA LEU A 6 -58.11 -22.71 -19.19
C LEU A 6 -57.88 -21.25 -18.80
N GLY A 7 -57.47 -20.98 -17.55
CA GLY A 7 -56.99 -19.67 -17.14
C GLY A 7 -56.94 -19.43 -15.63
N GLY A 8 -56.35 -20.35 -14.86
CA GLY A 8 -56.03 -20.11 -13.45
C GLY A 8 -54.54 -19.82 -13.30
N ILE A 9 -54.17 -18.56 -13.08
CA ILE A 9 -52.81 -18.20 -12.64
C ILE A 9 -52.80 -18.33 -11.12
N ALA A 10 -52.22 -19.43 -10.65
CA ALA A 10 -51.85 -19.62 -9.26
C ALA A 10 -50.55 -18.85 -8.98
N THR A 11 -50.55 -18.11 -7.87
CA THR A 11 -49.38 -17.45 -7.30
C THR A 11 -48.36 -18.49 -6.85
N SER A 12 -47.22 -18.60 -7.54
CA SER A 12 -46.07 -19.38 -7.08
C SER A 12 -45.04 -18.49 -6.41
N ARG A 13 -44.75 -18.81 -5.14
CA ARG A 13 -43.51 -18.45 -4.47
C ARG A 13 -42.31 -19.12 -5.17
N SER A 14 -41.14 -18.53 -4.94
CA SER A 14 -39.76 -19.05 -5.07
C SER A 14 -39.22 -19.37 -6.47
N SER A 15 -38.33 -18.50 -6.96
CA SER A 15 -36.96 -18.84 -7.38
C SER A 15 -36.22 -17.54 -7.76
N LEU A 16 -35.74 -16.81 -6.76
CA LEU A 16 -34.57 -15.97 -6.96
C LEU A 16 -33.39 -16.91 -6.73
N ASP A 17 -33.03 -17.64 -7.78
CA ASP A 17 -31.80 -18.41 -7.76
C ASP A 17 -30.63 -17.43 -7.84
N GLU A 18 -29.83 -17.52 -6.79
CA GLU A 18 -28.54 -16.90 -6.56
C GLU A 18 -27.66 -16.92 -7.81
N VAL A 19 -27.23 -15.74 -8.24
CA VAL A 19 -25.87 -15.57 -8.73
C VAL A 19 -25.23 -14.51 -7.85
N ALA A 20 -24.93 -14.89 -6.61
CA ALA A 20 -23.88 -14.24 -5.85
C ALA A 20 -22.57 -14.78 -6.41
N MET A 21 -21.95 -14.07 -7.36
CA MET A 21 -20.54 -14.27 -7.67
C MET A 21 -19.75 -13.84 -6.43
N THR A 22 -19.54 -14.79 -5.53
CA THR A 22 -18.59 -14.70 -4.44
C THR A 22 -17.25 -15.13 -5.04
N ALA A 23 -16.50 -14.16 -5.58
CA ALA A 23 -15.07 -14.35 -5.72
C ALA A 23 -14.51 -14.35 -4.29
N THR A 24 -13.93 -15.46 -3.87
CA THR A 24 -13.25 -15.58 -2.58
C THR A 24 -11.77 -15.32 -2.81
N LEU A 25 -11.03 -14.84 -1.80
CA LEU A 25 -9.59 -14.53 -1.91
C LEU A 25 -8.72 -15.73 -2.39
N SER A 26 -9.26 -16.95 -2.39
CA SER A 26 -8.62 -18.13 -3.00
C SER A 26 -8.62 -18.14 -4.54
N ASP A 27 -9.34 -17.21 -5.18
CA ASP A 27 -9.45 -17.12 -6.64
C ASP A 27 -8.44 -16.13 -7.24
N LEU A 28 -7.66 -15.42 -6.40
CA LEU A 28 -6.57 -14.57 -6.84
C LEU A 28 -5.33 -15.42 -7.09
N ASP A 29 -5.01 -15.66 -8.37
CA ASP A 29 -3.76 -16.30 -8.77
C ASP A 29 -2.63 -15.25 -8.79
N PRO A 30 -1.65 -15.27 -7.88
CA PRO A 30 -0.54 -14.31 -7.88
C PRO A 30 0.47 -14.56 -9.00
N SER A 31 0.23 -15.54 -9.90
CA SER A 31 1.10 -15.84 -11.03
C SER A 31 1.35 -14.63 -11.93
N TRP A 32 0.47 -13.62 -11.92
CA TRP A 32 0.67 -12.39 -12.68
C TRP A 32 1.85 -11.54 -12.24
N LEU A 33 2.34 -11.71 -11.01
CA LEU A 33 3.63 -11.14 -10.58
C LEU A 33 4.82 -11.74 -11.37
N TYR A 34 4.59 -12.92 -11.96
CA TYR A 34 5.49 -13.64 -12.85
C TYR A 34 4.98 -13.66 -14.31
N MET A 35 3.90 -12.94 -14.64
CA MET A 35 3.37 -12.93 -16.01
C MET A 35 4.08 -11.87 -16.85
N THR A 36 4.75 -12.39 -17.87
CA THR A 36 5.52 -11.72 -18.90
C THR A 36 4.67 -10.74 -19.71
N THR A 37 5.15 -9.51 -19.90
CA THR A 37 4.62 -8.60 -20.93
C THR A 37 5.27 -8.89 -22.28
N ALA A 38 4.50 -8.74 -23.36
CA ALA A 38 4.98 -8.97 -24.72
C ALA A 38 6.06 -7.96 -25.12
N THR A 39 7.16 -8.48 -25.63
CA THR A 39 8.42 -7.82 -25.99
C THR A 39 8.25 -6.74 -27.08
N LEU A 40 8.81 -5.54 -26.84
CA LEU A 40 9.29 -4.66 -27.92
C LEU A 40 10.76 -5.02 -28.22
N PRO A 41 11.21 -5.03 -29.48
CA PRO A 41 12.55 -5.51 -29.83
C PRO A 41 13.64 -4.61 -29.24
N ALA A 42 14.64 -5.23 -28.62
CA ALA A 42 15.86 -4.55 -28.19
C ALA A 42 16.71 -4.18 -29.42
N GLU A 43 17.11 -2.92 -29.51
CA GLU A 43 18.18 -2.49 -30.42
C GLU A 43 19.51 -2.61 -29.68
N ASP A 44 20.49 -3.27 -30.30
CA ASP A 44 21.85 -3.45 -29.78
C ASP A 44 22.58 -2.09 -29.73
N GLY A 45 22.86 -1.61 -28.52
CA GLY A 45 23.59 -0.37 -28.25
C GLY A 45 24.70 -0.58 -27.22
N GLU A 46 25.83 0.06 -27.45
CA GLU A 46 27.10 -0.02 -26.73
C GLU A 46 26.96 0.20 -25.21
N ALA A 47 27.90 -0.32 -24.42
CA ALA A 47 27.89 -0.24 -22.95
C ALA A 47 27.86 1.21 -22.44
N GLU A 48 26.64 1.74 -22.27
CA GLU A 48 26.36 3.03 -21.65
C GLU A 48 26.82 3.01 -20.19
N VAL A 49 27.23 4.18 -19.71
CA VAL A 49 27.52 4.44 -18.30
C VAL A 49 26.31 3.97 -17.50
N ARG A 50 26.42 2.82 -16.80
CA ARG A 50 25.37 2.38 -15.89
C ARG A 50 25.26 3.44 -14.81
N ASP A 51 24.15 4.17 -14.78
CA ASP A 51 23.83 5.10 -13.70
C ASP A 51 24.16 4.45 -12.36
N MET A 52 25.05 5.08 -11.59
CA MET A 52 25.40 4.56 -10.28
C MET A 52 24.24 4.78 -9.32
N LEU A 53 23.41 3.76 -9.16
CA LEU A 53 22.31 3.78 -8.21
C LEU A 53 22.80 3.40 -6.81
N SER A 54 22.17 3.99 -5.79
CA SER A 54 22.43 3.72 -4.39
C SER A 54 21.17 3.86 -3.53
N ILE A 55 21.20 3.35 -2.32
CA ILE A 55 20.15 3.57 -1.33
C ILE A 55 20.27 5.01 -0.79
N GLY A 56 19.33 5.88 -1.18
CA GLY A 56 19.28 7.26 -0.71
C GLY A 56 18.64 7.40 0.66
N GLU A 57 17.53 6.70 0.90
CA GLU A 57 16.83 6.69 2.19
C GLU A 57 16.24 5.32 2.50
N LEU A 58 16.21 4.99 3.79
CA LEU A 58 15.51 3.82 4.32
C LEU A 58 14.48 4.26 5.35
N TRP A 59 13.34 3.59 5.33
CA TRP A 59 12.19 3.93 6.16
C TRP A 59 11.52 2.69 6.73
N ARG A 60 11.04 2.83 7.96
CA ARG A 60 10.25 1.83 8.68
C ARG A 60 9.01 2.47 9.27
N TYR A 61 7.88 1.77 9.23
CA TYR A 61 6.57 2.18 9.72
C TYR A 61 6.04 1.11 10.69
N PRO A 62 6.46 1.12 11.97
CA PRO A 62 6.18 0.00 12.87
C PRO A 62 4.68 -0.25 13.13
N VAL A 63 3.84 0.78 12.99
CA VAL A 63 2.38 0.68 13.13
C VAL A 63 1.70 1.11 11.83
N LYS A 64 0.79 0.27 11.33
CA LYS A 64 -0.03 0.58 10.14
C LYS A 64 -0.76 1.92 10.32
N SER A 65 -0.78 2.72 9.25
CA SER A 65 -1.43 4.05 9.20
C SER A 65 -0.80 5.19 10.01
N MET A 66 0.18 4.92 10.88
CA MET A 66 0.94 5.97 11.61
C MET A 66 2.17 6.43 10.83
N LEU A 67 2.71 7.61 11.13
CA LEU A 67 4.02 8.02 10.63
C LEU A 67 5.12 7.08 11.14
N GLY A 68 6.14 6.91 10.32
CA GLY A 68 7.29 6.05 10.61
C GLY A 68 8.54 6.82 11.01
N GLU A 69 9.66 6.15 10.84
CA GLU A 69 11.01 6.60 11.11
C GLU A 69 11.89 6.44 9.87
N ARG A 70 12.75 7.44 9.64
CA ARG A 70 13.89 7.29 8.73
C ARG A 70 15.02 6.64 9.51
N VAL A 71 15.63 5.63 8.92
CA VAL A 71 16.69 4.83 9.52
C VAL A 71 17.88 4.76 8.58
N GLU A 72 19.06 4.48 9.12
CA GLU A 72 20.28 4.33 8.31
C GLU A 72 20.57 2.86 7.94
N THR A 73 19.88 1.93 8.60
CA THR A 73 20.10 0.48 8.41
C THR A 73 18.81 -0.27 8.70
N VAL A 74 18.50 -1.24 7.85
CA VAL A 74 17.41 -2.19 8.06
C VAL A 74 17.88 -3.61 7.76
N SER A 75 17.30 -4.58 8.47
CA SER A 75 17.28 -5.96 8.01
C SER A 75 16.06 -6.17 7.13
N ILE A 76 16.25 -6.89 6.03
CA ILE A 76 15.19 -7.31 5.12
C ILE A 76 15.08 -8.83 5.17
N GLU A 77 13.87 -9.30 5.40
CA GLU A 77 13.46 -10.71 5.40
C GLU A 77 12.43 -10.93 4.29
N GLU A 78 11.96 -12.18 4.09
CA GLU A 78 10.95 -12.50 3.08
C GLU A 78 9.68 -11.63 3.21
N SER A 79 9.28 -11.31 4.44
CA SER A 79 8.14 -10.44 4.75
C SER A 79 8.42 -8.93 4.62
N GLY A 80 9.62 -8.53 4.17
CA GLY A 80 10.03 -7.14 3.97
C GLY A 80 10.97 -6.63 5.07
N VAL A 81 10.91 -5.33 5.36
CA VAL A 81 11.75 -4.74 6.43
C VAL A 81 11.34 -5.28 7.80
N THR A 82 12.29 -5.83 8.55
CA THR A 82 12.03 -6.35 9.92
C THR A 82 11.44 -5.26 10.80
N GLY A 83 10.32 -5.57 11.47
CA GLY A 83 9.59 -4.64 12.33
C GLY A 83 8.74 -3.60 11.60
N ASP A 84 8.71 -3.61 10.26
CA ASP A 84 7.79 -2.78 9.49
C ASP A 84 6.37 -3.32 9.58
N ARG A 85 5.42 -2.44 9.89
CA ARG A 85 4.01 -2.74 10.12
C ARG A 85 3.83 -3.97 11.02
N ALA A 86 4.63 -4.08 12.08
CA ALA A 86 4.51 -5.15 13.07
C ALA A 86 3.22 -5.06 13.89
N TYR A 87 2.63 -3.86 13.97
CA TYR A 87 1.37 -3.63 14.65
C TYR A 87 0.35 -2.97 13.73
N ALA A 88 -0.92 -3.20 14.03
CA ALA A 88 -2.03 -2.40 13.53
C ALA A 88 -3.05 -2.16 14.64
N LEU A 89 -3.99 -1.26 14.36
CA LEU A 89 -5.20 -1.13 15.16
C LEU A 89 -6.33 -1.91 14.46
N LEU A 90 -7.16 -2.59 15.24
CA LEU A 90 -8.38 -3.27 14.83
C LEU A 90 -9.57 -2.46 15.34
N ASP A 91 -10.47 -2.04 14.46
CA ASP A 91 -11.73 -1.38 14.84
C ASP A 91 -12.72 -2.43 15.35
N VAL A 92 -13.08 -2.35 16.63
CA VAL A 92 -13.91 -3.39 17.28
C VAL A 92 -15.30 -3.47 16.68
N ALA A 93 -15.83 -2.34 16.22
CA ALA A 93 -17.19 -2.23 15.69
C ALA A 93 -17.34 -2.91 14.30
N SER A 94 -16.39 -2.69 13.40
CA SER A 94 -16.44 -3.27 12.04
C SER A 94 -15.65 -4.58 11.89
N GLY A 95 -14.73 -4.87 12.82
CA GLY A 95 -13.76 -5.97 12.68
C GLY A 95 -12.67 -5.70 11.63
N LEU A 96 -12.62 -4.49 11.07
CA LEU A 96 -11.62 -4.10 10.08
C LEU A 96 -10.29 -3.71 10.74
N ILE A 97 -9.21 -4.00 10.03
CA ILE A 97 -7.94 -3.34 10.30
C ILE A 97 -8.08 -1.85 9.97
N VAL A 98 -7.74 -1.01 10.94
CA VAL A 98 -7.84 0.44 10.85
C VAL A 98 -6.90 0.96 9.76
N SER A 99 -7.44 1.83 8.92
CA SER A 99 -6.72 2.41 7.79
C SER A 99 -6.98 3.91 7.70
N ALA A 100 -5.91 4.72 7.63
CA ALA A 100 -6.02 6.15 7.35
C ALA A 100 -6.65 6.45 5.97
N LYS A 101 -6.83 5.42 5.12
CA LYS A 101 -7.60 5.49 3.88
C LYS A 101 -9.10 5.70 4.09
N ARG A 102 -9.59 5.69 5.34
CA ARG A 102 -10.91 6.22 5.76
C ARG A 102 -10.68 7.51 6.56
N PRO A 103 -10.50 8.67 5.89
CA PRO A 103 -9.95 9.85 6.55
C PRO A 103 -10.87 10.45 7.62
N ALA A 104 -12.19 10.33 7.44
CA ALA A 104 -13.18 10.83 8.40
C ALA A 104 -13.07 10.18 9.78
N HIS A 105 -12.60 8.93 9.83
CA HIS A 105 -12.53 8.12 11.05
C HIS A 105 -11.09 8.02 11.56
N PHE A 106 -10.15 7.79 10.65
CA PHE A 106 -8.81 7.32 11.01
C PHE A 106 -7.68 8.20 10.45
N GLY A 107 -8.00 9.32 9.80
CA GLY A 107 -7.01 10.25 9.25
C GLY A 107 -6.04 10.79 10.31
N ARG A 108 -6.50 10.96 11.57
CA ARG A 108 -5.69 11.44 12.71
C ARG A 108 -4.51 10.54 13.06
N MET A 109 -4.50 9.28 12.62
CA MET A 109 -3.34 8.40 12.83
C MET A 109 -2.08 8.93 12.15
N LEU A 110 -2.22 9.74 11.09
CA LEU A 110 -1.10 10.39 10.42
C LEU A 110 -0.49 11.56 11.20
N ASP A 111 -1.05 11.91 12.36
CA ASP A 111 -0.44 12.83 13.31
C ASP A 111 0.44 12.10 14.35
N TRP A 112 0.37 10.76 14.40
CA TRP A 112 1.11 9.95 15.35
C TRP A 112 2.35 9.35 14.71
N ARG A 113 3.45 9.30 15.47
CA ARG A 113 4.72 8.72 15.00
C ARG A 113 5.05 7.47 15.80
N ALA A 114 5.20 6.36 15.10
CA ALA A 114 5.69 5.11 15.65
C ALA A 114 7.19 4.96 15.39
N THR A 115 7.94 4.57 16.43
CA THR A 115 9.39 4.34 16.37
C THR A 115 9.74 3.06 17.11
N THR A 116 10.57 2.22 16.52
CA THR A 116 11.10 1.03 17.17
C THR A 116 12.19 1.43 18.16
N VAL A 117 12.04 1.03 19.41
CA VAL A 117 12.98 1.33 20.51
C VAL A 117 13.76 0.10 20.97
N GLY A 118 13.52 -1.06 20.35
CA GLY A 118 14.29 -2.28 20.55
C GLY A 118 13.52 -3.53 20.14
N GLU A 119 14.14 -4.69 20.33
CA GLU A 119 13.53 -5.99 20.07
C GLU A 119 12.70 -6.45 21.27
N GLY A 120 11.50 -6.97 21.04
CA GLY A 120 10.66 -7.62 22.04
C GLY A 120 10.53 -9.13 21.79
N ASP A 121 9.69 -9.79 22.56
CA ASP A 121 9.39 -11.22 22.38
C ASP A 121 8.36 -11.39 21.25
N GLY A 122 8.80 -11.85 20.09
CA GLY A 122 7.96 -12.06 18.89
C GLY A 122 7.55 -10.78 18.12
N SER A 123 7.69 -9.58 18.69
CA SER A 123 7.40 -8.30 18.04
C SER A 123 8.34 -7.19 18.55
N PRO A 124 8.66 -6.15 17.75
CA PRO A 124 9.53 -5.07 18.20
C PRO A 124 8.87 -4.24 19.30
N ARG A 125 9.65 -3.73 20.25
CA ARG A 125 9.17 -2.69 21.17
C ARG A 125 9.01 -1.39 20.39
N VAL A 126 7.80 -0.83 20.41
CA VAL A 126 7.47 0.39 19.67
C VAL A 126 6.90 1.43 20.62
N THR A 127 7.35 2.67 20.45
CA THR A 127 6.77 3.84 21.11
C THR A 127 6.00 4.68 20.09
N VAL A 128 4.79 5.09 20.46
CA VAL A 128 3.95 6.01 19.68
C VAL A 128 3.99 7.39 20.33
N THR A 129 4.47 8.38 19.58
CA THR A 129 4.47 9.80 19.97
C THR A 129 3.25 10.50 19.39
N LEU A 130 2.52 11.21 20.24
CA LEU A 130 1.32 11.97 19.92
C LEU A 130 1.65 13.43 19.56
N PRO A 131 0.68 14.20 19.02
CA PRO A 131 0.95 15.56 18.53
C PRO A 131 1.32 16.57 19.63
N ASP A 132 0.92 16.28 20.88
CA ASP A 132 1.27 17.08 22.06
C ASP A 132 2.68 16.75 22.61
N GLY A 133 3.39 15.80 21.99
CA GLY A 133 4.72 15.35 22.38
C GLY A 133 4.72 14.26 23.47
N SER A 134 3.56 13.88 24.00
CA SER A 134 3.46 12.72 24.88
C SER A 134 3.71 11.42 24.09
N ALA A 135 4.13 10.38 24.80
CA ALA A 135 4.49 9.11 24.19
C ALA A 135 3.98 7.92 25.03
N VAL A 136 3.58 6.86 24.36
CA VAL A 136 3.07 5.61 24.96
C VAL A 136 3.68 4.41 24.26
N ALA A 137 4.03 3.36 25.01
CA ALA A 137 4.45 2.10 24.40
C ALA A 137 3.22 1.43 23.74
N ILE A 138 3.40 0.82 22.57
CA ILE A 138 2.28 0.26 21.80
C ILE A 138 1.57 -0.89 22.55
N ASP A 139 2.29 -1.58 23.41
CA ASP A 139 1.87 -2.70 24.25
C ASP A 139 1.47 -2.27 25.67
N ASP A 140 1.51 -0.97 25.98
CA ASP A 140 0.99 -0.44 27.24
C ASP A 140 -0.53 -0.65 27.30
N PRO A 141 -1.08 -1.17 28.42
CA PRO A 141 -2.53 -1.32 28.59
C PRO A 141 -3.35 -0.03 28.36
N GLU A 142 -2.74 1.14 28.54
CA GLU A 142 -3.38 2.45 28.33
C GLU A 142 -3.32 2.93 26.87
N ALA A 143 -2.54 2.28 26.00
CA ALA A 143 -2.38 2.69 24.60
C ALA A 143 -3.69 2.58 23.81
N ALA A 144 -4.37 1.42 23.86
CA ALA A 144 -5.62 1.21 23.14
C ALA A 144 -6.77 2.11 23.63
N PRO A 145 -7.00 2.30 24.94
CA PRO A 145 -7.93 3.32 25.46
C PRO A 145 -7.61 4.72 24.95
N LEU A 146 -6.33 5.12 24.94
CA LEU A 146 -5.91 6.42 24.44
C LEU A 146 -6.22 6.59 22.95
N PHE A 147 -5.87 5.61 22.11
CA PHE A 147 -6.16 5.68 20.68
C PHE A 147 -7.67 5.71 20.42
N SER A 148 -8.43 4.93 21.18
CA SER A 148 -9.89 4.90 21.06
C SER A 148 -10.52 6.25 21.35
N ALA A 149 -10.06 6.92 22.41
CA ALA A 149 -10.55 8.25 22.79
C ALA A 149 -10.27 9.30 21.71
N VAL A 150 -9.10 9.23 21.05
CA VAL A 150 -8.72 10.19 20.00
C VAL A 150 -9.43 9.93 18.68
N LEU A 151 -9.67 8.66 18.33
CA LEU A 151 -10.37 8.24 17.11
C LEU A 151 -11.90 8.29 17.26
N GLY A 152 -12.42 8.37 18.48
CA GLY A 152 -13.86 8.31 18.75
C GLY A 152 -14.48 6.93 18.46
N ARG A 153 -13.65 5.88 18.37
CA ARG A 153 -14.05 4.49 18.08
C ARG A 153 -13.22 3.53 18.91
N GLU A 154 -13.85 2.48 19.41
CA GLU A 154 -13.14 1.45 20.18
C GLU A 154 -12.19 0.68 19.26
N VAL A 155 -10.89 0.70 19.59
CA VAL A 155 -9.86 -0.01 18.86
C VAL A 155 -9.06 -0.93 19.77
N ARG A 156 -8.49 -1.99 19.19
CA ARG A 156 -7.50 -2.86 19.82
C ARG A 156 -6.18 -2.78 19.09
N VAL A 157 -5.08 -2.85 19.83
CA VAL A 157 -3.75 -3.08 19.24
C VAL A 157 -3.63 -4.56 18.92
N VAL A 158 -3.20 -4.88 17.70
CA VAL A 158 -2.93 -6.25 17.24
C VAL A 158 -1.54 -6.34 16.64
N SER A 159 -0.83 -7.43 16.90
CA SER A 159 0.50 -7.74 16.35
C SER A 159 0.49 -8.95 15.41
N THR A 160 -0.67 -9.56 15.20
CA THR A 160 -0.87 -10.65 14.25
C THR A 160 -2.09 -10.32 13.40
N ALA A 161 -1.91 -10.35 12.08
CA ALA A 161 -3.01 -10.12 11.15
C ALA A 161 -4.02 -11.27 11.27
N PRO A 162 -5.31 -10.98 11.55
CA PRO A 162 -6.35 -12.00 11.49
C PRO A 162 -6.42 -12.64 10.10
N ASP A 163 -6.75 -13.93 10.03
CA ASP A 163 -6.99 -14.61 8.75
C ASP A 163 -8.11 -13.90 7.97
N GLY A 164 -7.87 -13.58 6.70
CA GLY A 164 -8.82 -12.85 5.86
C GLY A 164 -9.05 -11.40 6.31
N ALA A 165 -8.12 -10.80 7.05
CA ALA A 165 -8.24 -9.42 7.48
C ALA A 165 -8.45 -8.46 6.29
N LEU A 166 -9.44 -7.58 6.44
CA LEU A 166 -9.75 -6.52 5.50
C LEU A 166 -9.42 -5.16 6.13
N TYR A 167 -9.12 -4.18 5.30
CA TYR A 167 -9.10 -2.78 5.68
C TYR A 167 -10.05 -1.97 4.80
N GLY A 168 -10.57 -0.88 5.37
CA GLY A 168 -11.47 0.01 4.65
C GLY A 168 -10.73 1.08 3.83
N MET A 169 -11.28 1.47 2.68
CA MET A 169 -10.80 2.57 1.84
C MET A 169 -11.94 3.51 1.42
N THR A 170 -11.63 4.80 1.27
CA THR A 170 -12.45 5.76 0.53
C THR A 170 -11.75 6.16 -0.76
N PHE A 171 -12.48 6.12 -1.87
CA PHE A 171 -12.02 6.61 -3.16
C PHE A 171 -12.32 8.10 -3.29
N PRO A 172 -11.29 8.96 -3.51
CA PRO A 172 -11.54 10.37 -3.74
C PRO A 172 -12.09 10.56 -5.16
N ASP A 173 -13.02 11.51 -5.30
CA ASP A 173 -13.55 11.93 -6.61
C ASP A 173 -12.50 12.74 -7.37
N ILE A 174 -11.52 12.03 -7.95
CA ILE A 174 -10.44 12.55 -8.78
C ILE A 174 -10.37 11.68 -10.03
N GLU A 175 -10.70 12.29 -11.16
CA GLU A 175 -10.62 11.64 -12.47
C GLU A 175 -9.23 11.03 -12.71
N GLY A 176 -9.20 9.76 -13.09
CA GLY A 176 -7.97 9.03 -13.41
C GLY A 176 -7.15 8.53 -12.21
N ALA A 177 -7.56 8.82 -10.97
CA ALA A 177 -6.85 8.34 -9.78
C ALA A 177 -7.05 6.83 -9.56
N ALA A 178 -8.28 6.34 -9.71
CA ALA A 178 -8.67 4.95 -9.60
C ALA A 178 -9.78 4.65 -10.63
N PRO A 179 -9.87 3.43 -11.18
CA PRO A 179 -10.99 3.02 -12.02
C PRO A 179 -12.30 3.03 -11.26
N MET A 180 -13.35 3.57 -11.88
CA MET A 180 -14.68 3.67 -11.27
C MET A 180 -15.25 2.29 -10.97
N GLU A 181 -15.06 1.32 -11.88
CA GLU A 181 -15.55 -0.04 -11.72
C GLU A 181 -14.93 -0.71 -10.48
N PHE A 182 -13.65 -0.45 -10.19
CA PHE A 182 -12.99 -1.01 -9.00
C PHE A 182 -13.57 -0.41 -7.71
N ALA A 183 -13.81 0.90 -7.69
CA ALA A 183 -14.41 1.56 -6.54
C ALA A 183 -15.81 0.98 -6.24
N GLU A 184 -16.63 0.79 -7.28
CA GLU A 184 -17.98 0.23 -7.18
C GLU A 184 -17.99 -1.23 -6.72
N MET A 185 -17.08 -2.07 -7.25
CA MET A 185 -17.00 -3.49 -6.88
C MET A 185 -16.67 -3.70 -5.40
N THR A 186 -15.82 -2.84 -4.83
CA THR A 186 -15.34 -3.01 -3.46
C THR A 186 -16.28 -2.43 -2.40
N GLU A 187 -17.06 -1.39 -2.73
CA GLU A 187 -17.85 -0.56 -1.80
C GLU A 187 -18.78 -1.33 -0.83
N VAL A 188 -19.26 -2.51 -1.21
CA VAL A 188 -20.29 -3.25 -0.45
C VAL A 188 -19.73 -4.42 0.35
N GLU A 189 -18.41 -4.67 0.32
CA GLU A 189 -17.84 -5.89 0.90
C GLU A 189 -17.95 -5.97 2.44
N VAL A 190 -18.03 -4.84 3.15
CA VAL A 190 -18.01 -4.84 4.62
C VAL A 190 -19.12 -3.99 5.23
N ARG A 191 -19.80 -4.56 6.23
CA ARG A 191 -20.84 -3.88 7.02
C ARG A 191 -20.20 -3.16 8.23
N ASP A 192 -19.96 -1.86 8.10
CA ASP A 192 -19.70 -0.97 9.24
C ASP A 192 -21.04 -0.47 9.81
N PRO A 193 -21.18 -0.28 11.14
CA PRO A 193 -22.40 0.27 11.72
C PRO A 193 -22.80 1.65 11.16
N GLU A 194 -21.85 2.41 10.62
CA GLU A 194 -22.08 3.73 10.03
C GLU A 194 -22.35 3.70 8.51
N GLY A 195 -22.29 2.53 7.87
CA GLY A 195 -22.58 2.36 6.45
C GLY A 195 -21.74 1.29 5.75
N PRO A 196 -21.99 1.00 4.46
CA PRO A 196 -21.10 0.15 3.67
C PRO A 196 -19.71 0.78 3.53
N VAL A 197 -18.68 -0.05 3.49
CA VAL A 197 -17.28 0.36 3.33
C VAL A 197 -16.60 -0.55 2.33
N SER A 198 -15.79 0.03 1.45
CA SER A 198 -14.92 -0.74 0.55
C SER A 198 -13.92 -1.58 1.34
N GLY A 199 -14.06 -2.91 1.29
CA GLY A 199 -13.12 -3.86 1.85
C GLY A 199 -11.97 -4.13 0.90
N ILE A 200 -10.74 -4.19 1.41
CA ILE A 200 -9.57 -4.65 0.65
C ILE A 200 -8.76 -5.58 1.55
N ALA A 201 -8.33 -6.71 1.00
CA ALA A 201 -7.48 -7.66 1.72
C ALA A 201 -6.18 -7.01 2.20
N VAL A 202 -5.84 -7.27 3.45
CA VAL A 202 -4.54 -6.93 4.04
C VAL A 202 -3.50 -7.94 3.55
N GLY A 203 -2.32 -7.46 3.17
CA GLY A 203 -1.17 -8.32 2.87
C GLY A 203 -1.35 -9.19 1.63
N LEU A 204 -1.98 -8.66 0.56
CA LEU A 204 -2.31 -9.44 -0.65
C LEU A 204 -1.15 -10.27 -1.21
N PHE A 205 0.07 -9.73 -1.18
CA PHE A 205 1.34 -10.39 -1.54
C PHE A 205 2.35 -10.41 -0.38
N ALA A 206 1.87 -10.22 0.85
CA ALA A 206 2.64 -10.27 2.08
C ALA A 206 1.76 -10.90 3.18
N PRO A 207 1.33 -12.16 3.01
CA PRO A 207 0.37 -12.80 3.90
C PRO A 207 0.91 -12.84 5.34
N GLY A 208 0.01 -12.71 6.31
CA GLY A 208 0.37 -12.67 7.73
C GLY A 208 0.97 -11.36 8.22
N THR A 209 1.17 -10.37 7.34
CA THR A 209 1.64 -9.02 7.70
C THR A 209 0.49 -8.00 7.72
N PHE A 210 0.75 -6.78 8.21
CA PHE A 210 -0.18 -5.65 8.07
C PHE A 210 0.13 -4.73 6.87
N GLN A 211 0.97 -5.18 5.93
CA GLN A 211 1.16 -4.51 4.64
C GLN A 211 -0.17 -4.39 3.90
N ASP A 212 -0.28 -3.44 2.97
CA ASP A 212 -1.47 -3.39 2.11
C ASP A 212 -1.39 -4.46 1.03
N VAL A 213 -0.25 -4.52 0.33
CA VAL A 213 -0.08 -5.35 -0.87
C VAL A 213 1.25 -6.09 -0.79
N SER A 214 2.38 -5.41 -0.90
CA SER A 214 3.69 -6.03 -1.08
C SER A 214 4.60 -5.87 0.16
N PRO A 215 5.60 -6.77 0.37
CA PRO A 215 6.57 -6.68 1.46
C PRO A 215 7.38 -5.38 1.47
N LEU A 216 7.70 -4.85 0.29
CA LEU A 216 8.47 -3.62 0.12
C LEU A 216 7.78 -2.67 -0.84
N HIS A 217 7.97 -1.37 -0.59
CA HIS A 217 7.64 -0.30 -1.53
C HIS A 217 8.89 0.55 -1.80
N VAL A 218 9.24 0.70 -3.08
CA VAL A 218 10.42 1.40 -3.59
C VAL A 218 10.00 2.67 -4.34
N VAL A 219 10.75 3.76 -4.18
CA VAL A 219 10.56 5.02 -4.92
C VAL A 219 11.90 5.50 -5.45
N ALA A 220 11.93 6.03 -6.67
CA ALA A 220 13.11 6.73 -7.18
C ALA A 220 13.15 8.16 -6.64
N ALA A 221 14.30 8.60 -6.12
CA ALA A 221 14.51 9.99 -5.69
C ALA A 221 14.34 10.98 -6.86
N SER A 222 14.72 10.57 -8.08
CA SER A 222 14.57 11.36 -9.30
C SER A 222 13.11 11.72 -9.58
N THR A 223 12.17 10.79 -9.31
CA THR A 223 10.73 11.00 -9.47
C THR A 223 10.20 12.09 -8.56
N LEU A 224 10.53 12.03 -7.26
CA LEU A 224 10.12 13.07 -6.32
C LEU A 224 10.74 14.43 -6.68
N ALA A 225 12.02 14.46 -7.04
CA ALA A 225 12.70 15.69 -7.42
C ALA A 225 12.17 16.29 -8.74
N ALA A 226 11.80 15.45 -9.72
CA ALA A 226 11.23 15.90 -10.98
C ALA A 226 9.82 16.48 -10.80
N LEU A 227 9.00 15.83 -9.96
CA LEU A 227 7.66 16.30 -9.63
C LEU A 227 7.68 17.60 -8.82
N ASP A 228 8.63 17.76 -7.89
CA ASP A 228 8.84 19.02 -7.17
C ASP A 228 9.21 20.17 -8.12
N ARG A 229 9.99 19.89 -9.16
CA ARG A 229 10.32 20.90 -10.20
C ARG A 229 9.12 21.22 -11.10
N SER A 230 8.32 20.23 -11.50
CA SER A 230 7.20 20.44 -12.43
C SER A 230 5.95 21.02 -11.76
N GLU A 231 5.70 20.67 -10.49
CA GLU A 231 4.51 21.05 -9.72
C GLU A 231 4.89 21.54 -8.31
N PRO A 232 5.62 22.68 -8.19
CA PRO A 232 6.20 23.15 -6.93
C PRO A 232 5.18 23.62 -5.88
N SER A 233 3.90 23.76 -6.26
CA SER A 233 2.82 24.03 -5.31
C SER A 233 2.34 22.79 -4.56
N THR A 234 2.69 21.60 -5.06
CA THR A 234 2.35 20.32 -4.45
C THR A 234 3.49 19.88 -3.54
N ALA A 235 3.19 19.40 -2.34
CA ALA A 235 4.21 18.96 -1.39
C ALA A 235 4.63 17.50 -1.66
N TRP A 236 5.65 17.30 -2.51
CA TRP A 236 6.21 15.99 -2.92
C TRP A 236 7.11 15.33 -1.86
N ASP A 237 6.65 15.33 -0.62
CA ASP A 237 7.38 14.74 0.50
C ASP A 237 7.26 13.21 0.51
N VAL A 238 8.40 12.52 0.63
CA VAL A 238 8.50 11.05 0.68
C VAL A 238 7.54 10.41 1.69
N ARG A 239 7.26 11.10 2.80
CA ARG A 239 6.36 10.63 3.87
C ARG A 239 4.92 10.40 3.40
N ARG A 240 4.49 11.07 2.32
CA ARG A 240 3.16 10.84 1.71
C ARG A 240 3.06 9.47 1.05
N PHE A 241 4.15 8.98 0.47
CA PHE A 241 4.19 7.76 -0.34
C PHE A 241 4.56 6.52 0.45
N ARG A 242 5.20 6.73 1.61
CA ARG A 242 5.55 5.71 2.60
C ARG A 242 6.38 4.54 2.04
N PRO A 243 7.43 4.81 1.22
CA PRO A 243 8.32 3.75 0.77
C PRO A 243 9.11 3.19 1.94
N ASN A 244 9.59 1.95 1.80
CA ASN A 244 10.64 1.40 2.65
C ASN A 244 12.03 1.80 2.13
N ILE A 245 12.18 1.91 0.80
CA ILE A 245 13.45 2.20 0.13
C ILE A 245 13.27 3.36 -0.84
N VAL A 246 14.17 4.35 -0.76
CA VAL A 246 14.34 5.37 -1.80
C VAL A 246 15.66 5.10 -2.52
N ILE A 247 15.60 4.85 -3.83
CA ILE A 247 16.78 4.69 -4.68
C ILE A 247 17.20 6.05 -5.21
N ALA A 248 18.46 6.43 -4.99
CA ALA A 248 19.08 7.63 -5.53
C ALA A 248 19.99 7.27 -6.71
N GLY A 249 20.08 8.16 -7.69
CA GLY A 249 20.87 8.00 -8.91
C GLY A 249 21.04 9.33 -9.63
N GLU A 250 21.82 9.31 -10.72
CA GLU A 250 22.13 10.51 -11.51
C GLU A 250 21.02 10.88 -12.52
N THR A 251 20.12 9.95 -12.85
CA THR A 251 18.97 10.24 -13.71
C THR A 251 18.08 11.34 -13.14
N SER A 252 17.57 12.19 -14.03
CA SER A 252 16.56 13.19 -13.73
C SER A 252 15.15 12.80 -14.15
N ASP A 253 14.99 11.60 -14.73
CA ASP A 253 13.75 11.17 -15.36
C ASP A 253 12.67 10.89 -14.30
N PRO A 254 11.47 11.46 -14.46
CA PRO A 254 10.35 11.13 -13.61
C PRO A 254 9.85 9.72 -13.91
N PHE A 255 9.42 9.02 -12.87
CA PHE A 255 8.81 7.69 -12.94
C PHE A 255 9.70 6.61 -13.58
N VAL A 256 11.02 6.77 -13.49
CA VAL A 256 11.99 5.77 -13.99
C VAL A 256 11.69 4.37 -13.44
N GLU A 257 11.14 4.29 -12.22
CA GLU A 257 10.76 3.04 -11.57
C GLU A 257 9.68 2.22 -12.28
N ASN A 258 8.90 2.85 -13.19
CA ASN A 258 7.91 2.12 -13.98
C ASN A 258 8.58 1.11 -14.91
N SER A 259 9.78 1.43 -15.40
CA SER A 259 10.54 0.56 -16.31
C SER A 259 11.17 -0.65 -15.63
N TRP A 260 11.15 -0.68 -14.29
CA TRP A 260 11.84 -1.71 -13.51
C TRP A 260 10.98 -2.93 -13.23
N MET A 261 9.73 -2.98 -13.72
CA MET A 261 8.86 -4.13 -13.54
C MET A 261 9.56 -5.42 -14.02
N SER A 262 9.47 -6.47 -13.21
CA SER A 262 10.09 -7.78 -13.41
C SER A 262 11.62 -7.79 -13.34
N CYS A 263 12.30 -6.66 -13.06
CA CYS A 263 13.75 -6.68 -12.83
C CYS A 263 14.10 -7.25 -11.46
N GLU A 264 15.16 -8.06 -11.42
CA GLU A 264 15.86 -8.33 -10.16
C GLU A 264 16.81 -7.19 -9.84
N VAL A 265 16.86 -6.80 -8.57
CA VAL A 265 17.70 -5.72 -8.07
C VAL A 265 18.58 -6.23 -6.95
N ALA A 266 19.89 -6.16 -7.18
CA ALA A 266 20.88 -6.41 -6.15
C ALA A 266 21.13 -5.13 -5.34
N ILE A 267 21.11 -5.24 -4.01
CA ILE A 267 21.33 -4.14 -3.08
C ILE A 267 22.44 -4.54 -2.10
N GLY A 268 23.52 -3.76 -2.10
CA GLY A 268 24.71 -4.08 -1.33
C GLY A 268 25.28 -5.45 -1.75
N ASP A 269 25.82 -6.18 -0.77
CA ASP A 269 26.47 -7.48 -1.01
C ASP A 269 25.51 -8.67 -0.90
N GLU A 270 24.38 -8.49 -0.21
CA GLU A 270 23.52 -9.59 0.25
C GLU A 270 22.13 -9.57 -0.37
N VAL A 271 21.48 -8.41 -0.45
CA VAL A 271 20.03 -8.37 -0.70
C VAL A 271 19.72 -8.47 -2.19
N VAL A 272 18.71 -9.27 -2.52
CA VAL A 272 18.12 -9.34 -3.86
C VAL A 272 16.62 -9.23 -3.74
N VAL A 273 16.03 -8.29 -4.47
CA VAL A 273 14.58 -8.08 -4.55
C VAL A 273 14.11 -8.20 -5.99
N GLN A 274 12.86 -8.63 -6.20
CA GLN A 274 12.22 -8.56 -7.51
C GLN A 274 11.23 -7.40 -7.51
N LEU A 275 11.41 -6.48 -8.46
CA LEU A 275 10.53 -5.34 -8.61
C LEU A 275 9.26 -5.77 -9.36
N GLY A 276 8.13 -5.34 -8.83
CA GLY A 276 6.82 -5.73 -9.29
C GLY A 276 6.10 -4.59 -10.00
N PRO A 277 4.75 -4.60 -9.93
CA PRO A 277 3.92 -3.58 -10.55
C PRO A 277 4.09 -2.22 -9.89
N SER A 278 3.84 -1.18 -10.69
CA SER A 278 3.71 0.19 -10.19
C SER A 278 2.68 0.27 -9.08
N THR A 279 2.93 1.07 -8.06
CA THR A 279 2.06 1.11 -6.89
C THR A 279 0.97 2.18 -7.02
N PRO A 280 -0.33 1.78 -6.98
CA PRO A 280 -1.45 2.70 -6.98
C PRO A 280 -1.44 3.63 -5.77
N ARG A 281 -1.75 4.91 -6.00
CA ARG A 281 -1.83 5.92 -4.96
C ARG A 281 -3.27 6.27 -4.65
N CYS A 282 -3.57 6.26 -3.35
CA CYS A 282 -4.90 6.48 -2.82
C CYS A 282 -4.99 7.78 -2.03
N VAL A 283 -6.18 8.08 -1.51
CA VAL A 283 -6.50 9.29 -0.74
C VAL A 283 -5.50 9.60 0.37
N MET A 284 -4.88 8.57 0.98
CA MET A 284 -3.93 8.72 2.08
C MET A 284 -2.74 9.63 1.74
N THR A 285 -2.30 9.64 0.48
CA THR A 285 -1.21 10.52 0.00
C THR A 285 -1.59 12.01 0.07
N THR A 286 -2.89 12.33 0.02
CA THR A 286 -3.42 13.71 0.03
C THR A 286 -3.70 14.25 1.42
N LEU A 287 -3.67 13.40 2.45
CA LEU A 287 -4.09 13.78 3.80
C LEU A 287 -3.06 14.71 4.46
N PRO A 288 -3.50 15.55 5.41
CA PRO A 288 -2.57 16.27 6.26
C PRO A 288 -1.76 15.29 7.11
N GLN A 289 -0.50 15.63 7.34
CA GLN A 289 0.42 14.90 8.22
C GLN A 289 1.28 15.93 8.95
N GLN A 290 2.15 15.50 9.87
CA GLN A 290 3.02 16.41 10.61
C GLN A 290 3.85 17.33 9.68
N GLY A 291 3.46 18.61 9.62
CA GLY A 291 4.10 19.64 8.79
C GLY A 291 3.69 19.63 7.30
N LEU A 292 2.74 18.79 6.90
CA LEU A 292 2.24 18.68 5.53
C LEU A 292 0.73 18.95 5.50
N PRO A 293 0.23 19.97 4.77
CA PRO A 293 -1.20 20.24 4.68
C PRO A 293 -1.91 19.17 3.85
N ARG A 294 -3.25 19.19 3.85
CA ARG A 294 -4.03 18.42 2.87
C ARG A 294 -3.70 18.93 1.47
N ASP A 295 -3.44 18.01 0.55
CA ASP A 295 -2.99 18.34 -0.80
C ASP A 295 -3.53 17.35 -1.85
N LEU A 296 -4.57 17.77 -2.58
CA LEU A 296 -5.13 17.00 -3.69
C LEU A 296 -4.30 17.10 -4.98
N GLY A 297 -3.34 18.03 -5.04
CA GLY A 297 -2.42 18.21 -6.15
C GLY A 297 -1.59 16.95 -6.41
N VAL A 298 -1.27 16.20 -5.35
CA VAL A 298 -0.57 14.91 -5.42
C VAL A 298 -1.29 13.94 -6.37
N LEU A 299 -2.53 13.56 -6.06
CA LEU A 299 -3.26 12.59 -6.90
C LEU A 299 -3.67 13.17 -8.26
N ARG A 300 -4.01 14.45 -8.35
CA ARG A 300 -4.34 15.09 -9.63
C ARG A 300 -3.16 15.08 -10.59
N THR A 301 -1.95 15.33 -10.09
CA THR A 301 -0.74 15.29 -10.91
C THR A 301 -0.42 13.86 -11.33
N LEU A 302 -0.46 12.90 -10.41
CA LEU A 302 -0.22 11.49 -10.75
C LEU A 302 -1.25 10.94 -11.74
N ALA A 303 -2.52 11.29 -11.60
CA ALA A 303 -3.57 10.90 -12.55
C ALA A 303 -3.36 11.50 -13.94
N ARG A 304 -2.72 12.67 -14.05
CA ARG A 304 -2.39 13.31 -15.32
C ARG A 304 -1.10 12.76 -15.93
N GLU A 305 -0.10 12.49 -15.12
CA GLU A 305 1.28 12.27 -15.58
C GLU A 305 1.73 10.81 -15.54
N ASN A 306 1.16 9.99 -14.65
CA ASN A 306 1.61 8.61 -14.47
C ASN A 306 0.47 7.65 -14.14
N ARG A 307 -0.33 7.31 -15.16
CA ARG A 307 -1.29 6.21 -15.08
C ARG A 307 -0.68 4.92 -15.60
N GLN A 308 -0.77 3.87 -14.79
CA GLN A 308 -0.23 2.55 -15.10
C GLN A 308 -1.34 1.52 -15.10
N GLU A 309 -1.28 0.57 -16.04
CA GLU A 309 -2.17 -0.59 -16.02
C GLU A 309 -1.76 -1.49 -14.85
N ILE A 310 -2.72 -1.78 -13.98
CA ILE A 310 -2.61 -2.84 -13.00
C ILE A 310 -3.45 -3.99 -13.53
N PRO A 311 -2.84 -5.17 -13.83
CA PRO A 311 -3.57 -6.32 -14.33
C PRO A 311 -4.82 -6.60 -13.51
N GLU A 312 -5.94 -6.83 -14.19
CA GLU A 312 -7.27 -7.11 -13.60
C GLU A 312 -7.94 -5.95 -12.84
N TYR A 313 -7.19 -4.89 -12.54
CA TYR A 313 -7.67 -3.77 -11.73
C TYR A 313 -7.69 -2.44 -12.49
N GLY A 314 -7.24 -2.39 -13.75
CA GLY A 314 -7.36 -1.25 -14.65
C GLY A 314 -6.27 -0.19 -14.47
N GLN A 315 -6.53 1.04 -14.93
CA GLN A 315 -5.56 2.14 -14.96
C GLN A 315 -5.59 3.01 -13.69
N TRP A 316 -4.47 3.07 -12.98
CA TRP A 316 -4.34 3.79 -11.70
C TRP A 316 -3.31 4.90 -11.76
N ALA A 317 -3.53 5.98 -11.01
CA ALA A 317 -2.49 6.95 -10.71
C ALA A 317 -1.43 6.30 -9.81
N CYS A 318 -0.20 6.19 -10.31
CA CYS A 318 0.86 5.44 -9.65
C CYS A 318 2.09 6.30 -9.36
N LEU A 319 2.85 5.89 -8.35
CA LEU A 319 4.20 6.39 -8.06
C LEU A 319 4.93 5.30 -7.28
N GLY A 320 6.21 5.05 -7.54
CA GLY A 320 6.92 3.94 -6.92
C GLY A 320 6.48 2.57 -7.44
N THR A 321 7.22 1.54 -7.03
CA THR A 321 6.97 0.15 -7.40
C THR A 321 6.99 -0.75 -6.17
N TYR A 322 6.16 -1.80 -6.21
CA TYR A 322 6.18 -2.87 -5.21
C TYR A 322 7.41 -3.77 -5.40
N ALA A 323 7.84 -4.46 -4.34
CA ALA A 323 8.93 -5.42 -4.47
C ALA A 323 8.78 -6.61 -3.52
N SER A 324 9.06 -7.81 -4.03
CA SER A 324 9.21 -9.03 -3.23
C SER A 324 10.69 -9.26 -2.91
N VAL A 325 10.96 -10.00 -1.84
CA VAL A 325 12.32 -10.29 -1.40
C VAL A 325 12.71 -11.68 -1.87
N LEU A 326 13.70 -11.78 -2.74
CA LEU A 326 14.25 -13.05 -3.20
C LEU A 326 15.36 -13.55 -2.26
N ARG A 327 16.14 -12.62 -1.71
CA ARG A 327 17.18 -12.91 -0.72
C ARG A 327 17.26 -11.76 0.29
N GLY A 328 17.02 -12.09 1.56
CA GLY A 328 17.14 -11.15 2.67
C GLY A 328 18.59 -10.86 3.06
N GLY A 329 18.77 -9.88 3.92
CA GLY A 329 20.09 -9.38 4.34
C GLY A 329 20.00 -8.00 4.98
N THR A 330 21.15 -7.40 5.26
CA THR A 330 21.21 -6.04 5.80
C THR A 330 21.38 -5.01 4.69
N VAL A 331 20.55 -3.96 4.70
CA VAL A 331 20.68 -2.81 3.79
C VAL A 331 21.01 -1.55 4.60
N ARG A 332 21.91 -0.73 4.08
CA ARG A 332 22.32 0.55 4.64
C ARG A 332 22.13 1.68 3.63
N THR A 333 21.92 2.90 4.13
CA THR A 333 22.03 4.09 3.29
C THR A 333 23.40 4.12 2.62
N GLY A 334 23.43 4.43 1.32
CA GLY A 334 24.64 4.45 0.50
C GLY A 334 25.01 3.11 -0.12
N ASP A 335 24.35 2.00 0.25
CA ASP A 335 24.59 0.71 -0.42
C ASP A 335 24.32 0.84 -1.93
N ARG A 336 25.21 0.24 -2.72
CA ARG A 336 25.08 0.24 -4.18
C ARG A 336 23.85 -0.56 -4.61
N VAL A 337 23.18 -0.07 -5.64
CA VAL A 337 22.03 -0.72 -6.25
C VAL A 337 22.37 -1.07 -7.70
N GLU A 338 22.13 -2.30 -8.10
CA GLU A 338 22.25 -2.75 -9.48
C GLU A 338 20.92 -3.32 -9.95
N ILE A 339 20.31 -2.68 -10.95
CA ILE A 339 19.07 -3.14 -11.57
C ILE A 339 19.45 -4.05 -12.75
N GLY A 340 19.02 -5.31 -12.67
CA GLY A 340 19.21 -6.30 -13.72
C GLY A 340 18.28 -6.09 -14.91
N ALA A 341 18.38 -7.00 -15.88
CA ALA A 341 17.39 -7.08 -16.96
C ALA A 341 16.06 -7.63 -16.40
N PRO A 342 14.92 -7.28 -17.03
CA PRO A 342 13.64 -7.90 -16.70
C PRO A 342 13.73 -9.43 -16.81
N VAL A 343 13.26 -10.14 -15.79
CA VAL A 343 13.13 -11.59 -15.82
C VAL A 343 11.92 -11.93 -16.69
N THR A 344 12.16 -12.67 -17.77
CA THR A 344 11.15 -13.15 -18.74
C THR A 344 10.31 -14.29 -18.22
#